data_AF-A0A7S3IRV0-F1
#
_entry.id   AF-A0A7S3IRV0-F1
#
_cell.length_a   1.000
_cell.length_b   1.000
_cell.length_c   1.000
_cell.angle_alpha   90.00
_cell.angle_beta   90.00
_cell.angle_gamma   90.00
#
_symmetry.space_group_name_H-M   'P 1'
#
loop_
_entity.id
_entity.type
_entity.pdbx_description
1 polymer ?
#
loop_
_entity_poly.entity_id
_entity_poly.type
_entity_poly.pdbx_seq_one_letter_code
_entity_poly.pdbx_strand_id
1 'polypeptide(L)'
;MINLLTEDEQKTVSKKSLIALENDILSVLGFDFNAPGPIQSMERYLRILEYDLNRTVFDMSYQICKFQLNDSRFLDFCPSQMAACSIIVSVNIYERDVLRVKLKNQTEIVKGEANFFAHQLNIIQ
;
A
#
# COMPACT_ATOMS: atom_id res chain seq x y z
N MET A 1 -29.66 4.85 -2.56
CA MET A 1 -28.97 3.54 -2.59
C MET A 1 -29.74 2.52 -3.40
N ILE A 2 -31.01 2.20 -3.09
CA ILE A 2 -31.78 1.21 -3.87
C ILE A 2 -31.91 1.62 -5.35
N ASN A 3 -32.14 2.91 -5.64
CA ASN A 3 -32.25 3.41 -7.02
C ASN A 3 -30.95 3.32 -7.85
N LEU A 4 -29.81 2.98 -7.23
CA LEU A 4 -28.53 2.78 -7.92
C LEU A 4 -28.31 1.31 -8.28
N LEU A 5 -29.17 0.41 -7.80
CA LEU A 5 -29.13 -1.02 -8.11
C LEU A 5 -29.76 -1.26 -9.48
N THR A 6 -29.37 -2.37 -10.11
CA THR A 6 -30.01 -2.84 -11.34
C THR A 6 -31.49 -3.20 -11.10
N GLU A 7 -32.32 -3.21 -12.16
CA GLU A 7 -33.75 -3.52 -12.02
C GLU A 7 -34.01 -4.91 -11.39
N ASP A 8 -33.12 -5.88 -11.62
CA ASP A 8 -33.24 -7.21 -11.04
C ASP A 8 -32.89 -7.25 -9.55
N GLU A 9 -31.88 -6.48 -9.12
CA GLU A 9 -31.52 -6.32 -7.71
C GLU A 9 -32.59 -5.51 -6.95
N GLN A 10 -33.22 -4.52 -7.59
CA GLN A 10 -34.30 -3.75 -6.96
C GLN A 10 -35.52 -4.61 -6.61
N LYS A 11 -35.76 -5.72 -7.34
CA LYS A 11 -36.83 -6.67 -7.02
C LYS A 11 -36.54 -7.47 -5.75
N THR A 12 -35.27 -7.69 -5.43
CA THR A 12 -34.84 -8.53 -4.29
C THR A 12 -34.51 -7.71 -3.05
N VAL A 13 -34.07 -6.45 -3.20
CA VAL A 13 -33.69 -5.58 -2.08
C VAL A 13 -34.81 -4.61 -1.73
N SER A 14 -35.43 -4.78 -0.56
CA SER A 14 -36.46 -3.86 -0.04
C SER A 14 -35.92 -2.91 1.02
N LYS A 15 -36.54 -1.73 1.18
CA LYS A 15 -36.20 -0.81 2.28
C LYS A 15 -36.36 -1.47 3.66
N LYS A 16 -37.41 -2.29 3.83
CA LYS A 16 -37.68 -3.00 5.09
C LYS A 16 -36.57 -3.99 5.43
N SER A 17 -36.07 -4.74 4.45
CA SER A 17 -34.95 -5.68 4.65
C SER A 17 -33.64 -4.96 4.99
N LEU A 18 -33.39 -3.78 4.41
CA LEU A 18 -32.19 -2.99 4.76
C LEU A 18 -32.23 -2.48 6.20
N ILE A 19 -33.39 -2.01 6.67
CA ILE A 19 -33.57 -1.57 8.06
C ILE A 19 -33.40 -2.75 9.03
N ALA A 20 -33.93 -3.93 8.67
CA ALA A 20 -33.73 -5.13 9.48
C ALA A 20 -32.25 -5.51 9.56
N LEU A 21 -31.55 -5.54 8.41
CA LEU A 21 -30.11 -5.82 8.35
C LEU A 21 -29.28 -4.80 9.15
N GLU A 22 -29.63 -3.51 9.10
CA GLU A 22 -28.98 -2.49 9.89
C GLU A 22 -29.12 -2.78 11.39
N ASN A 23 -30.35 -3.06 11.87
CA ASN A 23 -30.57 -3.42 13.27
C ASN A 23 -29.79 -4.67 13.68
N ASP A 24 -29.70 -5.67 12.81
CA ASP A 24 -28.91 -6.88 13.05
C ASP A 24 -27.42 -6.54 13.19
N ILE A 25 -26.86 -5.73 12.28
CA ILE A 25 -25.47 -5.27 12.34
C ILE A 25 -25.19 -4.47 13.63
N LEU A 26 -26.05 -3.51 13.96
CA LEU A 26 -25.92 -2.69 15.17
C LEU A 26 -25.95 -3.57 16.44
N SER A 27 -26.83 -4.57 16.47
CA SER A 27 -26.98 -5.50 17.59
C SER A 27 -25.77 -6.43 17.73
N VAL A 28 -25.26 -6.96 16.60
CA VAL A 28 -24.09 -7.84 16.57
C VAL A 28 -22.81 -7.08 16.97
N LEU A 29 -22.64 -5.85 16.51
CA LEU A 29 -21.48 -5.01 16.86
C LEU A 29 -21.62 -4.35 18.25
N GLY A 30 -22.76 -4.51 18.93
CA GLY A 30 -22.98 -3.94 20.27
C GLY A 30 -22.85 -2.41 20.30
N PHE A 31 -23.17 -1.74 19.18
CA PHE A 31 -22.93 -0.31 18.98
C PHE A 31 -21.48 0.16 19.14
N ASP A 32 -20.49 -0.75 19.13
CA ASP A 32 -19.08 -0.39 19.18
C ASP A 32 -18.53 -0.13 17.77
N PHE A 33 -18.51 1.14 17.37
CA PHE A 33 -17.95 1.60 16.10
C PHE A 33 -16.53 2.18 16.26
N ASN A 34 -15.89 1.98 17.41
CA ASN A 34 -14.58 2.57 17.70
C ASN A 34 -13.41 1.75 17.15
N ALA A 35 -13.64 0.86 16.18
CA ALA A 35 -12.60 0.03 15.58
C ALA A 35 -11.65 0.89 14.73
N PRO A 36 -10.37 1.07 15.14
CA PRO A 36 -9.42 1.85 14.36
C PRO A 36 -9.01 1.09 13.10
N GLY A 37 -8.86 1.79 11.99
CA GLY A 37 -8.28 1.22 10.77
C GLY A 37 -6.75 1.12 10.84
N PRO A 38 -6.13 0.36 9.91
CA PRO A 38 -4.67 0.30 9.82
C PRO A 38 -4.06 1.63 9.32
N ILE A 39 -4.83 2.45 8.60
CA ILE A 39 -4.35 3.69 7.98
C ILE A 39 -3.84 4.70 9.02
N GLN A 40 -4.54 4.86 10.15
CA GLN A 40 -4.12 5.80 11.19
C GLN A 40 -2.79 5.39 11.84
N SER A 41 -2.58 4.08 12.04
CA SER A 41 -1.31 3.55 12.54
C SER A 41 -0.19 3.71 11.50
N MET A 42 -0.51 3.48 10.22
CA MET A 42 0.42 3.64 9.11
C MET A 42 0.96 5.08 9.03
N GLU A 43 0.09 6.08 9.03
CA GLU A 43 0.51 7.49 9.01
C GLU A 43 1.44 7.83 10.18
N ARG A 44 1.13 7.33 11.39
CA ARG A 44 1.96 7.55 12.57
C ARG A 44 3.35 6.91 12.40
N TYR A 45 3.42 5.68 11.92
CA TYR A 45 4.68 4.98 11.72
C TYR A 45 5.54 5.63 10.62
N LEU A 46 4.94 6.11 9.52
CA LEU A 46 5.67 6.84 8.49
C LEU A 46 6.34 8.11 9.04
N ARG A 47 5.66 8.86 9.93
CA ARG A 47 6.26 10.03 10.61
C ARG A 47 7.43 9.63 11.51
N ILE A 48 7.30 8.54 12.26
CA ILE A 48 8.36 8.05 13.15
C ILE A 48 9.60 7.60 12.36
N LEU A 49 9.39 7.01 11.18
CA LEU A 49 10.47 6.55 10.30
C LEU A 49 10.95 7.62 9.31
N GLU A 50 10.47 8.86 9.42
CA GLU A 50 10.84 9.99 8.53
C GLU A 50 10.54 9.73 7.02
N TYR A 51 9.54 8.88 6.75
CA TYR A 51 9.05 8.56 5.40
C TYR A 51 7.71 9.25 5.07
N ASP A 52 7.21 10.14 5.93
CA ASP A 52 5.94 10.84 5.76
C ASP A 52 5.91 11.76 4.54
N LEU A 53 7.04 12.34 4.16
CA LEU A 53 7.18 13.14 2.94
C LEU A 53 7.44 12.29 1.69
N ASN A 54 7.73 11.01 1.84
CA ASN A 54 8.00 10.11 0.72
C ASN A 54 6.69 9.57 0.13
N ARG A 55 6.19 10.27 -0.90
CA ARG A 55 4.94 9.93 -1.57
C ARG A 55 4.91 8.49 -2.10
N THR A 56 6.02 7.97 -2.61
CA THR A 56 6.09 6.60 -3.13
C THR A 56 5.87 5.57 -2.03
N VAL A 57 6.57 5.71 -0.91
CA VAL A 57 6.41 4.81 0.24
C VAL A 57 5.00 4.94 0.82
N PHE A 58 4.48 6.16 0.95
CA PHE A 58 3.12 6.40 1.42
C PHE A 58 2.07 5.71 0.53
N ASP A 59 2.09 5.96 -0.78
CA ASP A 59 1.11 5.42 -1.72
C ASP A 59 1.17 3.88 -1.74
N MET A 60 2.37 3.28 -1.75
CA MET A 60 2.52 1.83 -1.67
C MET A 60 1.96 1.26 -0.36
N SER A 61 2.34 1.85 0.78
CA SER A 61 1.89 1.41 2.10
C SER A 61 0.37 1.46 2.21
N TYR A 62 -0.23 2.52 1.69
CA TYR A 62 -1.66 2.74 1.69
C TYR A 62 -2.41 1.72 0.82
N GLN A 63 -1.91 1.42 -0.38
CA GLN A 63 -2.52 0.41 -1.25
C GLN A 63 -2.44 -0.99 -0.64
N ILE A 64 -1.31 -1.34 -0.02
CA ILE A 64 -1.17 -2.65 0.65
C ILE A 64 -2.16 -2.75 1.82
N CYS A 65 -2.26 -1.72 2.67
CA CYS A 65 -3.25 -1.68 3.75
C CYS A 65 -4.68 -1.84 3.24
N LYS A 66 -5.05 -1.17 2.14
CA LYS A 66 -6.38 -1.33 1.52
C LYS A 66 -6.61 -2.74 1.00
N PHE A 67 -5.61 -3.32 0.34
CA PHE A 67 -5.73 -4.66 -0.22
C PHE A 67 -5.92 -5.73 0.87
N GLN A 68 -5.25 -5.57 2.02
CA GLN A 68 -5.39 -6.48 3.15
C GLN A 68 -6.82 -6.54 3.71
N LEU A 69 -7.61 -5.46 3.60
CA LEU A 69 -9.00 -5.43 4.07
C LEU A 69 -9.95 -6.30 3.22
N ASN A 70 -9.52 -6.75 2.03
CA ASN A 70 -10.31 -7.64 1.19
C ASN A 70 -10.26 -9.10 1.66
N ASP A 71 -9.34 -9.46 2.56
CA ASP A 71 -9.14 -10.83 3.02
C ASP A 71 -9.56 -10.97 4.48
N SER A 72 -10.52 -11.86 4.77
CA SER A 72 -11.03 -12.13 6.13
C SER A 72 -9.95 -12.40 7.19
N ARG A 73 -8.75 -12.86 6.79
CA ARG A 73 -7.59 -13.04 7.68
C ARG A 73 -7.15 -11.74 8.36
N PHE A 74 -7.58 -10.57 7.88
CA PHE A 74 -7.30 -9.30 8.56
C PHE A 74 -7.86 -9.25 9.99
N LEU A 75 -8.93 -10.01 10.28
CA LEU A 75 -9.54 -10.10 11.61
C LEU A 75 -8.62 -10.79 12.64
N ASP A 76 -7.62 -11.55 12.17
CA ASP A 76 -6.67 -12.25 13.04
C ASP A 76 -5.55 -11.32 13.55
N PHE A 77 -5.45 -10.09 13.02
CA PHE A 77 -4.34 -9.18 13.30
C PHE A 77 -4.84 -7.83 13.81
N CYS A 78 -4.07 -7.21 14.70
CA CYS A 78 -4.34 -5.85 15.12
C CYS A 78 -4.05 -4.88 13.94
N PRO A 79 -4.85 -3.80 13.77
CA PRO A 79 -4.63 -2.80 12.72
C PRO A 79 -3.21 -2.20 12.70
N SER A 80 -2.59 -2.05 13.87
CA SER A 80 -1.20 -1.59 14.01
C SER A 80 -0.19 -2.57 13.43
N GLN A 81 -0.40 -3.88 13.60
CA GLN A 81 0.47 -4.92 13.04
C GLN A 81 0.37 -4.94 11.51
N MET A 82 -0.84 -4.84 10.98
CA MET A 82 -1.07 -4.74 9.54
C MET A 82 -0.37 -3.52 8.95
N ALA A 83 -0.52 -2.36 9.58
CA ALA A 83 0.14 -1.12 9.18
C ALA A 83 1.67 -1.26 9.18
N ALA A 84 2.25 -1.81 10.24
CA ALA A 84 3.69 -2.03 10.35
C ALA A 84 4.20 -2.95 9.22
N CYS A 85 3.50 -4.05 8.94
CA CYS A 85 3.84 -4.96 7.85
C CYS A 85 3.83 -4.26 6.49
N SER A 86 2.77 -3.50 6.19
CA SER A 86 2.62 -2.76 4.94
C SER A 86 3.73 -1.74 4.72
N ILE A 87 4.16 -1.05 5.78
CA ILE A 87 5.26 -0.07 5.72
C ILE A 87 6.60 -0.77 5.52
N ILE A 88 6.89 -1.82 6.29
CA ILE A 88 8.15 -2.57 6.16
C ILE A 88 8.32 -3.06 4.71
N VAL A 89 7.26 -3.63 4.13
CA VAL A 89 7.27 -4.08 2.73
C VAL A 89 7.53 -2.91 1.78
N SER A 90 6.84 -1.79 1.98
CA SER A 90 6.95 -0.60 1.11
C SER A 90 8.33 0.04 1.16
N VAL A 91 8.90 0.19 2.36
CA VAL A 91 10.25 0.72 2.58
C VAL A 91 11.29 -0.20 1.94
N ASN A 92 11.20 -1.51 2.17
CA ASN A 92 12.14 -2.48 1.59
C ASN A 92 12.13 -2.46 0.06
N ILE A 93 10.94 -2.36 -0.55
CA ILE A 93 10.80 -2.25 -2.01
C ILE A 93 11.45 -0.95 -2.51
N TYR A 94 11.12 0.17 -1.87
CA TYR A 94 11.65 1.48 -2.23
C TYR A 94 13.18 1.53 -2.15
N GLU A 95 13.75 1.13 -1.02
CA GLU A 95 15.20 1.14 -0.79
C GLU A 95 15.93 0.22 -1.78
N ARG A 96 15.40 -0.99 -2.03
CA ARG A 96 15.94 -1.90 -3.04
C ARG A 96 15.99 -1.27 -4.42
N ASP A 97 14.94 -0.55 -4.81
CA ASP A 97 14.86 0.05 -6.14
C ASP A 97 15.79 1.27 -6.26
N VAL A 98 15.92 2.08 -5.20
CA VAL A 98 16.93 3.16 -5.13
C VAL A 98 18.35 2.60 -5.25
N LEU A 99 18.67 1.50 -4.56
CA LEU A 99 19.98 0.85 -4.64
C LEU A 99 20.27 0.32 -6.05
N ARG A 100 19.28 -0.27 -6.72
CA ARG A 100 19.41 -0.75 -8.11
C ARG A 100 19.75 0.37 -9.08
N VAL A 101 19.14 1.55 -8.93
CA VAL A 101 19.43 2.71 -9.78
C VAL A 101 20.87 3.20 -9.55
N LYS A 102 21.32 3.29 -8.28
CA LYS A 102 22.70 3.69 -7.96
C LYS A 102 23.74 2.76 -8.59
N LEU A 103 23.52 1.44 -8.53
CA LEU A 103 24.43 0.44 -9.10
C LEU A 103 24.50 0.51 -10.63
N LYS A 104 23.36 0.76 -11.30
CA LYS A 104 23.34 0.95 -12.77
C LYS A 104 24.18 2.16 -13.19
N ASN A 105 24.01 3.29 -12.50
CA ASN A 105 24.76 4.51 -12.80
C ASN A 105 26.28 4.31 -12.61
N GLN A 106 26.70 3.61 -11.55
CA GLN A 106 28.12 3.29 -11.34
C GLN A 106 28.67 2.39 -12.46
N THR A 107 27.90 1.40 -12.90
CA THR A 107 28.31 0.48 -13.97
C THR A 107 28.47 1.20 -15.32
N GLU A 108 27.61 2.19 -15.60
CA GLU A 108 27.69 3.01 -16.81
C GLU A 108 28.93 3.91 -16.84
N ILE A 109 29.31 4.49 -15.70
CA ILE A 109 30.53 5.29 -15.57
C ILE A 109 31.77 4.45 -15.89
N VAL A 110 31.88 3.27 -15.28
CA VAL A 110 33.02 2.35 -15.50
C VAL A 110 33.10 1.89 -16.96
N LYS A 111 31.97 1.63 -17.61
CA LYS A 111 31.94 1.30 -19.05
C LYS A 111 32.39 2.48 -19.92
N GLY A 112 32.01 3.70 -19.58
CA GLY A 112 32.44 4.92 -20.26
C GLY A 112 33.95 5.12 -20.19
N GLU A 113 34.54 4.95 -19.01
CA GLU A 113 36.00 5.03 -18.81
C GLU A 113 36.74 3.95 -19.59
N ALA A 114 36.29 2.70 -19.53
CA ALA A 114 36.88 1.59 -20.29
C ALA A 114 36.90 1.85 -21.81
N ASN A 115 35.80 2.39 -22.36
CA ASN A 115 35.72 2.74 -23.77
C ASN A 115 36.64 3.92 -24.14
N PHE A 116 36.79 4.90 -23.25
CA PHE A 116 37.72 6.01 -23.44
C PHE A 116 39.18 5.54 -23.48
N PHE A 117 39.59 4.68 -22.55
CA PHE A 117 40.94 4.10 -22.56
C PHE A 117 41.20 3.22 -23.79
N ALA A 118 40.22 2.42 -24.21
CA ALA A 118 40.33 1.62 -25.44
C ALA A 118 40.51 2.51 -26.68
N HIS A 119 39.82 3.66 -26.75
CA HIS A 119 39.97 4.58 -27.87
C HIS A 119 41.34 5.26 -27.88
N GLN A 120 41.87 5.68 -26.71
CA GLN A 120 43.21 6.26 -26.63
C GLN A 120 44.31 5.28 -27.06
N LEU A 121 44.20 4.01 -26.68
CA LEU A 121 45.15 2.97 -27.08
C LEU A 121 45.17 2.75 -28.60
N ASN A 122 44.01 2.79 -29.27
CA ASN A 122 43.92 2.65 -30.72
C ASN A 122 44.49 3.85 -31.50
N ILE A 123 44.66 5.02 -30.88
CA ILE A 123 45.28 6.19 -31.52
C ILE A 123 46.82 6.09 -31.50
N ILE A 124 47.38 5.27 -30.60
CA ILE A 124 48.83 5.15 -30.40
C ILE A 124 49.45 4.03 -31.26
N GLN A 125 48.64 3.16 -31.87
CA GLN A 125 49.07 2.09 -32.79
C GLN A 125 48.95 2.53 -34.26
#